data_AF-A0A5C7FJV4-F1
#
_entry.id   AF-A0A5C7FJV4-F1
#
_cell.length_a   1.000
_cell.length_b   1.000
_cell.length_c   1.000
_cell.angle_alpha   90.00
_cell.angle_beta   90.00
_cell.angle_gamma   90.00
#
_symmetry.space_group_name_H-M   'P 1'
#
loop_
_entity.id
_entity.type
_entity.pdbx_description
1 polymer ?
#
loop_
_entity_poly.entity_id
_entity_poly.type
_entity_poly.pdbx_seq_one_letter_code
_entity_poly.pdbx_strand_id
1 'polypeptide(L)'
;MKFLTYLIFSLLFLCSACKTDVMEINSTCAEGVHLNDLVPLPDGTALRVIEVNDNYCPCGVICIWAGNLEVIVQAEGANRGPDTLGWQTGVATYGNYTISLGEVYNKPECGGRLNPEDFCFEVRVE
;
A
#
# COMPACT_ATOMS: atom_id res chain seq x y z
N MET A 1 -6.97 -29.19 -48.04
CA MET A 1 -6.84 -29.68 -46.64
C MET A 1 -5.53 -29.25 -45.96
N LYS A 2 -4.85 -28.18 -46.40
CA LYS A 2 -3.62 -27.66 -45.74
C LYS A 2 -3.86 -26.44 -44.84
N PHE A 3 -4.95 -25.71 -45.06
CA PHE A 3 -5.31 -24.52 -44.26
C PHE A 3 -5.89 -24.86 -42.88
N LEU A 4 -6.50 -26.03 -42.71
CA LEU A 4 -7.06 -26.46 -41.42
C LEU A 4 -5.94 -26.77 -40.39
N THR A 5 -4.78 -27.21 -40.86
CA THR A 5 -3.63 -27.56 -40.02
C THR A 5 -2.93 -26.33 -39.44
N TYR A 6 -2.90 -25.20 -40.16
CA TYR A 6 -2.33 -23.94 -39.67
C TYR A 6 -3.19 -23.28 -38.58
N LEU A 7 -4.51 -23.48 -38.64
CA LEU A 7 -5.46 -22.91 -37.68
C LEU A 7 -5.41 -23.59 -36.30
N ILE A 8 -4.97 -24.85 -36.24
CA ILE A 8 -4.76 -25.59 -34.99
C ILE A 8 -3.44 -25.17 -34.32
N PHE A 9 -2.42 -24.80 -35.10
CA PHE A 9 -1.12 -24.40 -34.58
C PHE A 9 -1.13 -22.99 -33.96
N SER A 10 -1.97 -22.08 -34.45
CA SER A 10 -2.15 -20.74 -33.87
C SER A 10 -2.99 -20.76 -32.59
N LEU A 11 -3.89 -21.75 -32.42
CA LEU A 11 -4.73 -21.87 -31.23
C LEU A 11 -3.96 -22.40 -30.00
N LEU A 12 -2.92 -23.21 -30.22
CA LEU A 12 -2.07 -23.76 -29.15
C LEU A 12 -1.13 -22.72 -28.51
N PHE A 13 -0.92 -21.57 -29.15
CA PHE A 13 -0.07 -20.49 -28.63
C PHE A 13 -0.78 -19.56 -27.65
N LEU A 14 -2.10 -19.70 -27.45
CA LEU A 14 -2.91 -18.87 -26.56
C LEU A 14 -3.04 -19.43 -25.12
N CYS A 15 -2.49 -20.61 -24.84
CA CYS A 15 -2.59 -21.24 -23.51
C CYS A 15 -1.43 -20.92 -22.56
N SER A 16 -0.44 -20.10 -22.96
CA SER A 16 0.60 -19.62 -22.06
C SER A 16 0.18 -18.35 -21.32
N ALA A 17 -1.02 -18.36 -20.72
CA ALA A 17 -1.35 -17.39 -19.68
C ALA A 17 -0.66 -17.85 -18.38
N CYS A 18 0.58 -17.38 -18.24
CA CYS A 18 1.37 -17.51 -17.02
C CYS A 18 0.58 -16.87 -15.86
N LYS A 19 -0.04 -17.70 -15.01
CA LYS A 19 -0.54 -17.25 -13.72
C LYS A 19 0.63 -17.32 -12.76
N THR A 20 1.33 -16.20 -12.60
CA THR A 20 2.32 -16.01 -11.54
C THR A 20 1.69 -15.13 -10.46
N ASP A 21 2.19 -15.36 -9.24
CA ASP A 21 1.94 -14.62 -8.00
C ASP A 21 0.73 -15.08 -7.18
N VAL A 22 0.90 -16.26 -6.59
CA VAL A 22 0.59 -16.38 -5.17
C VAL A 22 1.85 -15.95 -4.43
N MET A 23 1.97 -14.65 -4.14
CA MET A 23 2.93 -14.18 -3.16
C MET A 23 2.55 -14.82 -1.82
N GLU A 24 3.47 -15.62 -1.30
CA GLU A 24 3.51 -16.05 0.09
C GLU A 24 3.22 -14.84 0.99
N ILE A 25 2.27 -15.01 1.92
CA ILE A 25 2.12 -14.14 3.08
C ILE A 25 3.41 -14.33 3.89
N ASN A 26 4.41 -13.52 3.54
CA ASN A 26 5.69 -13.53 4.20
C ASN A 26 5.51 -12.95 5.60
N SER A 27 6.33 -13.40 6.54
CA SER A 27 6.29 -13.14 7.97
C SER A 27 6.60 -11.69 8.39
N THR A 28 6.20 -10.68 7.60
CA THR A 28 6.74 -9.30 7.65
C THR A 28 5.97 -8.33 8.52
N CYS A 29 4.76 -8.66 8.96
CA CYS A 29 3.95 -7.72 9.74
C CYS A 29 4.37 -7.59 11.22
N ALA A 30 5.23 -8.48 11.74
CA ALA A 30 5.71 -8.41 13.12
C ALA A 30 6.48 -7.11 13.43
N GLU A 31 7.04 -6.46 12.41
CA GLU A 31 7.83 -5.22 12.52
C GLU A 31 7.14 -4.03 11.82
N GLY A 32 5.91 -4.19 11.33
CA GLY A 32 5.17 -3.14 10.64
C GLY A 32 4.50 -2.14 11.59
N VAL A 33 4.20 -0.95 11.06
CA VAL A 33 3.44 0.11 11.72
C VAL A 33 1.94 -0.09 11.48
N HIS A 34 1.15 0.13 12.52
CA HIS A 34 -0.31 0.02 12.54
C HIS A 34 -0.97 1.34 12.98
N LEU A 35 -2.30 1.37 12.93
CA LEU A 35 -3.09 2.47 13.49
C LEU A 35 -2.77 2.66 14.98
N ASN A 36 -2.63 3.92 15.42
CA ASN A 36 -2.25 4.35 16.76
C ASN A 36 -0.77 4.15 17.15
N ASP A 37 0.05 3.51 16.31
CA ASP A 37 1.47 3.37 16.60
C ASP A 37 2.21 4.71 16.56
N LEU A 38 3.34 4.76 17.27
CA LEU A 38 4.27 5.88 17.26
C LEU A 38 5.45 5.56 16.33
N VAL A 39 5.68 6.43 15.36
CA VAL A 39 6.83 6.44 14.47
C VAL A 39 7.90 7.33 15.09
N PRO A 40 8.99 6.78 15.65
CA PRO A 40 10.05 7.58 16.26
C PRO A 40 10.85 8.33 15.19
N LEU A 41 11.19 9.58 15.48
CA LEU A 41 12.08 10.41 14.68
C LEU A 41 13.48 10.44 15.33
N PRO A 42 14.57 10.66 14.55
CA PRO A 42 15.94 10.62 15.07
C PRO A 42 16.26 11.69 16.13
N ASP A 43 15.45 12.74 16.24
CA ASP A 43 15.60 13.80 17.26
C ASP A 43 14.93 13.47 18.60
N GLY A 44 14.35 12.27 18.74
CA GLY A 44 13.65 11.82 19.93
C GLY A 44 12.18 12.23 20.01
N THR A 45 11.66 12.93 19.00
CA THR A 45 10.22 13.15 18.84
C THR A 45 9.55 11.94 18.15
N ALA A 46 8.23 11.93 18.05
CA ALA A 46 7.49 10.88 17.38
C ALA A 46 6.24 11.41 16.67
N LEU A 47 5.86 10.73 15.59
CA LEU A 47 4.59 10.91 14.91
C LEU A 47 3.64 9.79 15.28
N ARG A 48 2.40 10.12 15.62
CA ARG A 48 1.34 9.13 15.82
C ARG A 48 0.61 8.89 14.53
N VAL A 49 0.39 7.62 14.18
CA VAL A 49 -0.59 7.25 13.15
C VAL A 49 -1.98 7.42 13.74
N ILE A 50 -2.75 8.37 13.22
CA ILE A 50 -4.07 8.69 13.78
C ILE A 50 -5.23 8.18 12.93
N GLU A 51 -4.99 7.90 11.65
CA GLU A 51 -6.01 7.41 10.73
C GLU A 51 -5.36 6.65 9.58
N VAL A 52 -6.04 5.59 9.13
CA VAL A 52 -5.66 4.76 7.99
C VAL A 52 -6.88 4.66 7.08
N ASN A 53 -6.73 5.16 5.86
CA ASN A 53 -7.79 5.22 4.87
C ASN A 53 -7.52 4.20 3.76
N ASP A 54 -8.37 3.18 3.72
CA ASP A 54 -8.44 2.24 2.61
C ASP A 54 -9.08 2.92 1.38
N ASN A 55 -8.24 3.64 0.63
CA ASN A 55 -8.61 4.21 -0.66
C ASN A 55 -8.29 3.25 -1.82
N TYR A 56 -8.13 1.94 -1.57
CA TYR A 56 -8.03 0.97 -2.67
C TYR A 56 -9.36 0.90 -3.44
N CYS A 57 -9.27 0.57 -4.73
CA CYS A 57 -10.47 0.44 -5.53
C CYS A 57 -11.31 -0.76 -5.12
N PRO A 58 -12.64 -0.62 -4.99
CA PRO A 58 -13.53 -1.76 -4.84
C PRO A 58 -13.40 -2.74 -6.01
N CYS A 59 -13.72 -4.00 -5.74
CA CYS A 59 -13.64 -5.06 -6.73
C CYS A 59 -14.51 -4.75 -7.96
N GLY A 60 -13.93 -4.86 -9.16
CA GLY A 60 -14.63 -4.64 -10.44
C GLY A 60 -14.86 -3.17 -10.79
N VAL A 61 -14.30 -2.23 -10.03
CA VAL A 61 -14.37 -0.79 -10.29
C VAL A 61 -13.00 -0.26 -10.69
N ILE A 62 -12.97 0.65 -11.66
CA ILE A 62 -11.77 1.40 -12.04
C ILE A 62 -11.87 2.78 -11.38
N CYS A 63 -11.00 3.09 -10.41
CA CYS A 63 -10.93 4.44 -9.87
C CYS A 63 -9.98 5.31 -10.70
N ILE A 64 -10.36 6.57 -10.87
CA ILE A 64 -9.53 7.58 -11.54
C ILE A 64 -8.70 8.36 -10.51
N TRP A 65 -9.24 8.53 -9.30
CA TRP A 65 -8.69 9.41 -8.25
C TRP A 65 -8.34 8.68 -6.95
N ALA A 66 -8.49 7.36 -6.94
CA ALA A 66 -8.21 6.49 -5.79
C ALA A 66 -7.42 5.27 -6.28
N GLY A 67 -6.99 4.41 -5.36
CA GLY A 67 -6.33 3.15 -5.70
C GLY A 67 -5.18 2.75 -4.79
N ASN A 68 -4.94 3.49 -3.70
CA ASN A 68 -3.83 3.27 -2.79
C ASN A 68 -4.23 3.46 -1.33
N LEU A 69 -3.41 2.99 -0.41
CA LEU A 69 -3.55 3.29 1.02
C LEU A 69 -3.13 4.75 1.30
N GLU A 70 -3.89 5.41 2.16
CA GLU A 70 -3.51 6.68 2.78
C GLU A 70 -3.37 6.50 4.29
N VAL A 71 -2.31 7.05 4.85
CA VAL A 71 -2.00 6.99 6.28
C VAL A 71 -1.81 8.40 6.78
N ILE A 72 -2.55 8.80 7.81
CA ILE A 72 -2.49 10.14 8.35
C ILE A 72 -1.70 10.11 9.66
N VAL A 73 -0.70 10.97 9.74
CA VAL A 73 0.22 11.07 10.86
C VAL A 73 0.15 12.46 11.51
N GLN A 74 0.39 12.53 12.81
CA GLN A 74 0.42 13.77 13.56
C GLN A 74 1.55 13.77 14.58
N ALA A 75 2.32 14.86 14.65
CA ALA A 75 3.32 15.02 15.71
C ALA A 75 2.65 15.18 17.08
N GLU A 76 3.14 14.43 18.07
CA GLU A 76 2.70 14.62 19.45
C GLU A 76 3.29 15.92 20.04
N GLY A 77 2.43 16.72 20.68
CA GLY A 77 2.86 17.91 21.42
C GLY A 77 3.22 19.13 20.55
N ALA A 78 3.07 19.04 19.22
CA ALA A 78 3.26 20.18 18.32
C ALA A 78 1.92 20.82 17.92
N ASN A 79 1.87 22.15 17.79
CA ASN A 79 0.73 22.88 17.20
C ASN A 79 0.72 22.76 15.66
N ARG A 80 0.98 21.57 15.12
CA ARG A 80 0.96 21.29 13.69
C ARG A 80 -0.25 20.41 13.37
N GLY A 81 -0.90 20.71 12.25
CA GLY A 81 -1.96 19.84 11.74
C GLY A 81 -1.44 18.46 11.31
N PRO A 82 -2.33 17.48 11.15
CA PRO A 82 -1.97 16.18 10.62
C PRO A 82 -1.50 16.29 9.17
N ASP A 83 -0.62 15.36 8.76
CA ASP A 83 -0.14 15.21 7.40
C ASP A 83 -0.57 13.85 6.83
N THR A 84 -0.87 13.81 5.53
CA THR A 84 -1.26 12.58 4.83
C THR A 84 -0.08 11.99 4.08
N LEU A 85 0.23 10.72 4.38
CA LEU A 85 1.18 9.89 3.67
C LEU A 85 0.41 9.00 2.69
N GLY A 86 0.69 9.14 1.41
CA GLY A 86 0.04 8.39 0.35
C GLY A 86 1.08 7.56 -0.40
N TRP A 87 0.70 6.37 -0.85
CA TRP A 87 1.57 5.52 -1.66
C TRP A 87 2.13 6.31 -2.86
N GLN A 88 3.46 6.39 -2.96
CA GLN A 88 4.26 7.05 -4.02
C GLN A 88 4.19 8.57 -4.16
N THR A 89 3.21 9.28 -3.59
CA THR A 89 3.04 10.73 -3.85
C THR A 89 2.74 11.59 -2.64
N GLY A 90 2.37 11.00 -1.48
CA GLY A 90 2.17 11.75 -0.25
C GLY A 90 3.37 11.61 0.68
N VAL A 91 4.14 12.69 0.81
CA VAL A 91 5.26 12.80 1.77
C VAL A 91 4.97 13.94 2.74
N ALA A 92 5.40 13.79 3.98
CA ALA A 92 5.35 14.83 4.99
C ALA A 92 6.76 15.30 5.35
N THR A 93 6.91 16.59 5.64
CA THR A 93 8.19 17.13 6.10
C THR A 93 8.07 17.59 7.55
N TYR A 94 8.89 17.03 8.42
CA TYR A 94 8.99 17.38 9.84
C TYR A 94 10.42 17.76 10.19
N GLY A 95 10.63 19.05 10.48
CA GLY A 95 11.98 19.57 10.69
C GLY A 95 12.86 19.35 9.46
N ASN A 96 13.88 18.52 9.59
CA ASN A 96 14.81 18.15 8.51
C ASN A 96 14.51 16.75 7.93
N TYR A 97 13.46 16.08 8.40
CA TYR A 97 13.11 14.73 7.99
C TYR A 97 12.02 14.72 6.93
N THR A 98 12.14 13.81 5.99
CA THR A 98 11.08 13.47 5.05
C THR A 98 10.46 12.14 5.45
N ILE A 99 9.16 12.16 5.68
CA ILE A 99 8.38 10.99 6.08
C ILE A 99 7.56 10.55 4.90
N SER A 100 7.61 9.26 4.58
CA SER A 100 6.86 8.68 3.48
C SER A 100 6.32 7.30 3.82
N LEU A 101 5.24 6.90 3.13
CA LEU A 101 4.71 5.55 3.22
C LEU A 101 5.59 4.62 2.39
N GLY A 102 6.14 3.58 3.03
CA GLY A 102 6.91 2.52 2.41
C GLY A 102 6.01 1.38 1.92
N GLU A 103 6.46 0.14 2.09
CA GLU A 103 5.69 -1.06 1.68
C GLU A 103 4.45 -1.29 2.56
N VAL A 104 3.34 -1.77 1.98
CA VAL A 104 2.13 -2.20 2.69
C VAL A 104 2.10 -3.72 2.63
N TYR A 105 2.36 -4.38 3.76
CA TYR A 105 2.61 -5.82 3.80
C TYR A 105 1.36 -6.66 3.61
N ASN A 106 0.20 -6.16 4.02
CA ASN A 106 -1.08 -6.86 3.93
C ASN A 106 -2.08 -6.13 3.02
N LYS A 107 -1.60 -5.64 1.88
CA LYS A 107 -2.42 -4.95 0.89
C LYS A 107 -3.59 -5.83 0.43
N PRO A 108 -4.85 -5.37 0.54
CA PRO A 108 -6.00 -6.13 0.06
C PRO A 108 -6.07 -6.13 -1.47
N GLU A 109 -6.66 -7.18 -2.04
CA GLU A 109 -6.90 -7.27 -3.50
C GLU A 109 -7.80 -6.15 -4.03
N CYS A 110 -8.75 -5.70 -3.20
CA CYS A 110 -9.64 -4.58 -3.49
C CYS A 110 -10.08 -3.90 -2.19
N GLY A 111 -10.43 -2.62 -2.27
CA GLY A 111 -10.72 -1.78 -1.10
C GLY A 111 -12.02 -2.13 -0.39
N GLY A 112 -12.09 -1.74 0.89
CA GLY A 112 -13.18 -2.01 1.81
C GLY A 112 -13.18 -3.42 2.38
N ARG A 113 -12.08 -4.18 2.23
CA ARG A 113 -11.97 -5.57 2.70
C ARG A 113 -11.30 -5.73 4.05
N LEU A 114 -10.49 -4.77 4.49
CA LEU A 114 -9.79 -4.80 5.76
C LEU A 114 -10.27 -3.66 6.64
N ASN A 115 -10.27 -3.86 7.97
CA ASN A 115 -10.49 -2.75 8.87
C ASN A 115 -9.22 -1.88 8.94
N PRO A 116 -9.34 -0.58 9.20
CA PRO A 116 -8.19 0.32 9.36
C PRO A 116 -7.12 -0.18 10.34
N GLU A 117 -7.55 -0.84 11.43
CA GLU A 117 -6.67 -1.40 12.47
C GLU A 117 -5.86 -2.62 12.00
N ASP A 118 -6.35 -3.32 10.97
CA ASP A 118 -5.70 -4.53 10.48
C ASP A 118 -4.53 -4.20 9.54
N PHE A 119 -4.45 -2.98 8.99
CA PHE A 119 -3.40 -2.59 8.05
C PHE A 119 -2.02 -2.54 8.69
N CYS A 120 -1.03 -2.98 7.91
CA CYS A 120 0.34 -3.15 8.34
C CYS A 120 1.30 -2.67 7.25
N PHE A 121 2.09 -1.66 7.56
CA PHE A 121 2.90 -0.95 6.58
C PHE A 121 4.21 -0.41 7.15
N GLU A 122 5.14 -0.10 6.26
CA GLU A 122 6.39 0.57 6.57
C GLU A 122 6.21 2.08 6.53
N VAL A 123 6.79 2.80 7.49
CA VAL A 123 6.95 4.26 7.42
C VAL A 123 8.44 4.56 7.32
N ARG A 124 8.85 5.25 6.26
CA ARG A 124 10.25 5.62 6.03
C ARG A 124 10.50 7.04 6.52
N VAL A 125 11.61 7.21 7.21
CA VAL A 125 12.10 8.49 7.71
C VAL A 125 13.50 8.70 7.13
N GLU A 126 13.63 9.70 6.26
CA GLU A 126 14.89 10.07 5.58
C GLU A 126 15.39 11.44 6.02
#